data_AF-A0A327PQ30-F1
#
_entry.id   AF-A0A327PQ30-F1
#
_cell.length_a   1.000
_cell.length_b   1.000
_cell.length_c   1.000
_cell.angle_alpha   90.00
_cell.angle_beta   90.00
_cell.angle_gamma   90.00
#
_symmetry.space_group_name_H-M   'P 1'
#
loop_
_entity.id
_entity.type
_entity.pdbx_description
1 polymer ?
#
loop_
_entity_poly.entity_id
_entity_poly.type
_entity_poly.pdbx_seq_one_letter_code
_entity_poly.pdbx_strand_id
1 'polypeptide(L)'
;METIYIGLLFIAIAVAVKIYPGLLAGYTSLSNRERENAESNALPTFAAIVFGVMGLISIAGYLVSIWLNKPSLSGIWVLVTIVGMVVLIVFGNILVNNRSR
;
A
#
# COMPACT_ATOMS: atom_id res chain seq x y z
N MET A 1 -16.27 7.82 -10.86
CA MET A 1 -16.64 7.86 -9.43
C MET A 1 -16.10 6.66 -8.67
N GLU A 2 -16.28 5.42 -9.15
CA GLU A 2 -15.71 4.20 -8.54
C GLU A 2 -14.21 4.31 -8.19
N THR A 3 -13.40 4.84 -9.10
CA THR A 3 -11.95 5.06 -8.90
C THR A 3 -11.63 5.95 -7.70
N ILE A 4 -12.48 6.94 -7.38
CA ILE A 4 -12.29 7.81 -6.21
C ILE A 4 -12.53 7.02 -4.93
N TYR A 5 -13.60 6.23 -4.87
CA TYR A 5 -13.89 5.40 -3.70
C TYR A 5 -12.77 4.39 -3.42
N ILE A 6 -12.22 3.79 -4.47
CA ILE A 6 -11.06 2.88 -4.37
C ILE A 6 -9.82 3.63 -3.88
N GLY A 7 -9.57 4.83 -4.40
CA GLY A 7 -8.46 5.66 -3.95
C GLY A 7 -8.57 6.05 -2.47
N LEU A 8 -9.76 6.45 -2.04
CA LEU A 8 -10.06 6.75 -0.64
C LEU A 8 -9.92 5.50 0.25
N LEU A 9 -10.33 4.33 -0.24
CA LEU A 9 -10.15 3.06 0.46
C LEU A 9 -8.66 2.77 0.70
N PHE A 10 -7.81 2.95 -0.31
CA PHE A 10 -6.37 2.77 -0.15
C PHE A 10 -5.77 3.74 0.87
N ILE A 11 -6.21 5.01 0.87
CA ILE A 11 -5.78 5.99 1.88
C ILE A 11 -6.24 5.58 3.29
N ALA A 12 -7.48 5.08 3.42
CA ALA A 12 -7.98 4.58 4.70
C ALA A 12 -7.17 3.39 5.19
N ILE A 13 -6.82 2.44 4.31
CA ILE A 13 -5.95 1.30 4.62
C ILE A 13 -4.55 1.78 5.02
N ALA A 14 -3.99 2.78 4.34
CA ALA A 14 -2.70 3.36 4.68
C ALA A 14 -2.66 3.87 6.12
N VAL A 15 -3.69 4.62 6.53
CA VAL A 15 -3.82 5.12 7.90
C VAL A 15 -4.02 3.95 8.87
N ALA A 16 -4.90 3.00 8.54
CA ALA A 16 -5.22 1.86 9.39
C ALA A 16 -3.98 0.98 9.65
N VAL A 17 -3.19 0.66 8.63
CA VAL A 17 -1.96 -0.15 8.74
C VAL A 17 -0.89 0.57 9.56
N LYS A 18 -0.81 1.91 9.46
CA LYS A 18 0.14 2.70 10.25
C LYS A 18 -0.19 2.66 11.75
N ILE A 19 -1.47 2.67 12.10
CA ILE A 19 -1.93 2.65 13.51
C ILE A 19 -1.98 1.20 14.04
N TYR A 20 -2.42 0.27 13.21
CA TYR A 20 -2.65 -1.13 13.54
C TYR A 20 -1.86 -2.03 12.58
N PRO A 21 -0.55 -2.22 12.82
CA PRO A 21 0.30 -3.02 11.93
C PRO A 21 -0.14 -4.49 11.83
N GLY A 22 -0.91 -4.99 12.81
CA GLY A 22 -1.53 -6.32 12.77
C GLY A 22 -2.52 -6.53 11.62
N LEU A 23 -2.94 -5.47 10.92
CA LEU A 23 -3.73 -5.58 9.68
C LEU A 23 -2.92 -6.12 8.50
N LEU A 24 -1.58 -6.07 8.57
CA LEU A 24 -0.73 -6.70 7.56
C LEU A 24 -0.81 -8.21 7.69
N ALA A 25 -1.21 -8.86 6.59
CA ALA A 25 -1.21 -10.31 6.52
C ALA A 25 0.19 -10.87 6.84
N GLY A 26 0.24 -11.85 7.74
CA GLY A 26 1.49 -12.45 8.20
C GLY A 26 2.17 -11.72 9.36
N TYR A 27 1.79 -10.47 9.68
CA TYR A 27 2.40 -9.73 10.79
C TYR A 27 2.09 -10.33 12.16
N THR A 28 0.86 -10.81 12.34
CA THR A 28 0.43 -11.46 13.59
C THR A 28 1.00 -12.86 13.78
N SER A 29 1.50 -13.49 12.71
CA SER A 29 2.19 -14.79 12.77
C SER A 29 3.69 -14.67 12.99
N LEU A 30 4.27 -13.46 12.96
CA LEU A 30 5.68 -13.24 13.28
C LEU A 30 5.95 -13.56 14.76
N SER A 31 7.11 -14.16 15.04
CA SER A 31 7.61 -14.25 16.41
C SER A 31 7.91 -12.86 16.98
N ASN A 32 7.97 -12.73 18.31
CA ASN A 32 8.27 -11.44 18.97
C ASN A 32 9.54 -10.77 18.42
N ARG A 33 10.59 -11.58 18.16
CA ARG A 33 11.86 -11.08 17.62
C ARG A 33 11.73 -10.60 16.17
N GLU A 34 10.98 -11.32 15.34
CA GLU A 34 10.74 -10.91 13.94
C GLU A 34 9.87 -9.67 13.85
N ARG A 35 8.91 -9.54 14.76
CA ARG A 35 8.06 -8.35 14.87
C ARG A 35 8.88 -7.12 15.27
N GLU A 36 9.75 -7.24 16.26
CA GLU A 36 10.66 -6.16 16.66
C GLU A 36 11.58 -5.75 15.50
N ASN A 37 12.13 -6.71 14.74
CA ASN A 37 12.93 -6.43 13.56
C ASN A 37 12.11 -5.74 12.45
N ALA A 38 10.87 -6.17 12.22
CA ALA A 38 9.96 -5.56 11.25
C ALA A 38 9.58 -4.13 11.62
N GLU A 39 9.38 -3.84 12.91
CA GLU A 39 9.14 -2.48 13.41
C GLU A 39 10.38 -1.61 13.26
N SER A 40 11.56 -2.13 13.62
CA SER A 40 12.85 -1.45 13.44
C SER A 40 13.15 -1.13 11.98
N ASN A 41 12.80 -2.03 11.05
CA ASN A 41 12.92 -1.82 9.61
C ASN A 41 11.74 -1.04 9.00
N ALA A 42 10.87 -0.47 9.84
CA ALA A 42 9.75 0.37 9.45
C ALA A 42 8.75 -0.29 8.48
N LEU A 43 8.56 -1.62 8.54
CA LEU A 43 7.63 -2.36 7.69
C LEU A 43 6.20 -1.78 7.69
N PRO A 44 5.59 -1.45 8.85
CA PRO A 44 4.26 -0.83 8.87
C PRO A 44 4.21 0.53 8.18
N THR A 45 5.26 1.33 8.35
CA THR A 45 5.37 2.65 7.73
C THR A 45 5.54 2.52 6.22
N PHE A 46 6.39 1.60 5.77
CA PHE A 46 6.54 1.28 4.35
C PHE A 46 5.21 0.86 3.73
N ALA A 47 4.49 -0.07 4.35
CA ALA A 47 3.21 -0.52 3.82
C ALA A 47 2.17 0.60 3.76
N ALA A 48 2.10 1.44 4.80
CA ALA A 48 1.25 2.63 4.82
C ALA A 48 1.58 3.60 3.68
N ILE A 49 2.87 3.85 3.43
CA ILE A 49 3.31 4.72 2.31
C ILE A 49 2.86 4.13 0.97
N VAL A 50 3.06 2.83 0.75
CA VAL A 50 2.68 2.19 -0.51
C VAL A 50 1.17 2.29 -0.75
N PHE A 51 0.34 1.94 0.25
CA PHE A 51 -1.11 2.11 0.14
C PHE A 51 -1.51 3.58 -0.08
N GLY A 52 -0.86 4.53 0.59
CA GLY A 52 -1.12 5.96 0.41
C GLY A 52 -0.83 6.41 -1.02
N VAL A 53 0.32 6.01 -1.58
CA VAL A 53 0.71 6.29 -2.96
C VAL A 53 -0.27 5.65 -3.95
N MET A 54 -0.70 4.41 -3.73
CA MET A 54 -1.72 3.75 -4.56
C MET A 54 -3.03 4.53 -4.59
N GLY A 55 -3.46 5.03 -3.43
CA GLY A 55 -4.66 5.86 -3.31
C GLY A 55 -4.53 7.17 -4.08
N LEU A 56 -3.41 7.89 -3.90
CA LEU A 56 -3.13 9.14 -4.59
C LEU A 56 -3.07 8.97 -6.11
N ILE A 57 -2.38 7.94 -6.61
CA ILE A 57 -2.30 7.66 -8.05
C ILE A 57 -3.68 7.33 -8.62
N SER A 58 -4.50 6.57 -7.90
CA SER A 58 -5.86 6.22 -8.35
C SER A 58 -6.75 7.47 -8.48
N ILE A 59 -6.71 8.38 -7.50
CA ILE A 59 -7.46 9.64 -7.55
C ILE A 59 -6.93 10.54 -8.67
N ALA A 60 -5.60 10.70 -8.77
CA ALA A 60 -4.98 11.49 -9.82
C ALA A 60 -5.32 10.96 -11.22
N GLY A 61 -5.30 9.64 -11.40
CA GLY A 61 -5.67 8.98 -12.66
C GLY A 61 -7.11 9.28 -13.08
N TYR A 62 -8.04 9.32 -12.12
CA TYR A 62 -9.41 9.74 -12.40
C TYR A 62 -9.51 11.21 -12.83
N LEU A 63 -8.84 12.13 -12.12
CA LEU A 63 -8.82 13.56 -12.49
C LEU A 63 -8.23 13.78 -13.88
N VAL A 64 -7.12 13.10 -14.19
CA VAL A 64 -6.49 13.13 -15.52
C VAL A 64 -7.41 12.54 -16.60
N SER A 65 -8.17 11.49 -16.28
CA SER A 65 -9.14 10.89 -17.22
C SER A 65 -10.23 11.89 -17.64
N ILE A 66 -10.71 12.70 -16.70
CA ILE A 66 -11.68 13.77 -16.96
C ILE A 66 -11.01 14.87 -17.78
N TRP A 67 -9.82 15.31 -17.36
CA TRP A 67 -9.12 16.42 -18.00
C TRP A 67 -8.76 16.14 -19.47
N LEU A 68 -8.37 14.90 -19.78
CA LEU A 68 -8.01 14.46 -21.13
C LEU A 68 -9.20 13.92 -21.94
N ASN A 69 -10.41 13.89 -21.36
CA ASN A 69 -11.60 13.28 -21.96
C ASN A 69 -11.37 11.82 -22.42
N LYS A 70 -10.51 11.09 -21.69
CA LYS A 70 -10.12 9.70 -21.98
C LYS A 70 -10.63 8.77 -20.89
N PRO A 71 -11.84 8.21 -21.03
CA PRO A 71 -12.46 7.38 -19.99
C PRO A 71 -11.69 6.08 -19.71
N SER A 72 -10.88 5.59 -20.66
CA SER A 72 -10.03 4.41 -20.46
C SER A 72 -9.01 4.54 -19.32
N LEU A 73 -8.60 5.77 -18.99
CA LEU A 73 -7.66 6.03 -17.89
C LEU A 73 -8.31 5.87 -16.51
N SER A 74 -9.65 5.85 -16.42
CA SER A 74 -10.36 5.67 -15.15
C SER A 74 -10.15 4.27 -14.52
N GLY A 75 -9.75 3.28 -15.33
CA GLY A 75 -9.44 1.91 -14.91
C GLY A 75 -8.02 1.69 -14.40
N ILE A 76 -7.17 2.73 -14.35
CA ILE A 76 -5.75 2.60 -13.97
C ILE A 76 -5.54 2.04 -12.56
N TRP A 77 -6.55 2.15 -11.68
CA TRP A 77 -6.52 1.60 -10.32
C TRP A 77 -6.24 0.09 -10.29
N VAL A 78 -6.64 -0.67 -11.31
CA VAL A 78 -6.35 -2.12 -11.40
C VAL A 78 -4.85 -2.35 -11.54
N LEU A 79 -4.20 -1.62 -12.45
CA LEU A 79 -2.75 -1.69 -12.64
C LEU A 79 -2.01 -1.22 -11.39
N VAL A 80 -2.47 -0.12 -10.77
CA VAL A 80 -1.91 0.38 -9.51
C VAL A 80 -2.02 -0.67 -8.41
N THR A 81 -3.13 -1.42 -8.35
CA THR A 81 -3.33 -2.49 -7.38
C THR A 81 -2.32 -3.61 -7.59
N ILE A 82 -2.21 -4.12 -8.82
CA ILE A 82 -1.28 -5.22 -9.16
C ILE A 82 0.16 -4.83 -8.84
N VAL A 83 0.60 -3.66 -9.31
CA VAL A 83 1.97 -3.18 -9.09
C VAL A 83 2.22 -2.91 -7.62
N GLY A 84 1.30 -2.23 -6.93
CA GLY A 84 1.43 -1.91 -5.51
C GLY A 84 1.51 -3.17 -4.64
N MET A 85 0.73 -4.21 -4.95
CA MET A 85 0.79 -5.49 -4.24
C MET A 85 2.12 -6.21 -4.47
N VAL A 86 2.65 -6.22 -5.69
CA VAL A 86 3.99 -6.79 -5.97
C VAL A 86 5.06 -6.05 -5.17
N VAL A 87 5.01 -4.71 -5.15
CA VAL A 87 5.94 -3.88 -4.36
C VAL A 87 5.83 -4.22 -2.87
N LEU A 88 4.62 -4.32 -2.31
CA LEU A 88 4.40 -4.68 -0.91
C LEU A 88 4.99 -6.06 -0.57
N ILE A 89 4.75 -7.06 -1.41
CA ILE A 89 5.21 -8.43 -1.15
C ILE A 89 6.73 -8.51 -1.22
N VAL A 90 7.33 -7.99 -2.31
CA VAL A 90 8.78 -8.11 -2.54
C VAL A 90 9.56 -7.31 -1.49
N PHE A 91 9.24 -6.03 -1.32
CA PHE A 91 9.97 -5.19 -0.38
C PHE A 91 9.59 -5.47 1.07
N GLY A 92 8.34 -5.85 1.34
CA GLY A 92 7.92 -6.28 2.67
C GLY A 92 8.72 -7.48 3.16
N ASN A 93 8.91 -8.48 2.29
CA ASN A 93 9.72 -9.66 2.64
C ASN A 93 11.21 -9.31 2.87
N ILE A 94 11.75 -8.38 2.06
CA ILE A 94 13.12 -7.86 2.27
C ILE A 94 13.23 -7.18 3.63
N LEU A 95 12.27 -6.33 4.02
CA LEU A 95 12.27 -5.62 5.30
C LEU A 95 12.10 -6.56 6.50
N VAL A 96 11.37 -7.66 6.35
CA VAL A 96 11.28 -8.70 7.41
C VAL A 96 12.60 -9.47 7.55
N ASN A 97 13.22 -9.85 6.44
CA ASN A 97 14.38 -10.75 6.42
C ASN A 97 15.74 -10.03 6.56
N ASN A 98 15.79 -8.71 6.34
CA ASN A 98 16.98 -7.91 6.66
C ASN A 98 17.15 -7.89 8.19
N ARG A 99 18.00 -8.78 8.71
CA ARG A 99 18.47 -8.69 10.09
C ARG A 99 19.28 -7.39 10.18
N SER A 100 18.84 -6.42 10.98
CA SER A 100 19.72 -5.32 11.37
C SER A 100 20.94 -5.96 12.05
N ARG A 101 22.09 -5.91 11.38
CA ARG A 101 23.36 -6.37 11.93
C ARG A 101 23.80 -5.45 13.06
#